data_AF-A0A356WFQ9-F1
#
_entry.id   AF-A0A356WFQ9-F1
#
_cell.length_a   1.000
_cell.length_b   1.000
_cell.length_c   1.000
_cell.angle_alpha   90.00
_cell.angle_beta   90.00
_cell.angle_gamma   90.00
#
_symmetry.space_group_name_H-M   'P 1'
#
loop_
_entity.id
_entity.type
_entity.pdbx_description
1 polymer ?
#
loop_
_entity_poly.entity_id
_entity_poly.type
_entity_poly.pdbx_seq_one_letter_code
_entity_poly.pdbx_strand_id
1 'polypeptide(L)'
;YMRGRTLNNSFIILDEAQNATPEQIKMFLTRIGFGSKVVVTGDMTQVDIPDNRSGLFGLEKVLTGIEGLSFVHLGVADIVRHKIVSDIVAAYEQRGSSAVNHRA
;
A
#
# COMPACT_ATOMS: atom_id res chain seq x y z
N TYR A 1 12.67 0.55 15.04
CA TYR A 1 14.08 0.78 14.67
C TYR A 1 14.62 -0.46 13.95
N MET A 2 14.90 -0.37 12.65
CA MET A 2 15.30 -1.52 11.80
C MET A 2 16.75 -1.43 11.29
N ARG A 3 17.41 -0.30 11.51
CA ARG A 3 18.79 -0.08 11.09
C ARG A 3 19.73 -1.04 11.83
N GLY A 4 20.62 -1.69 11.08
CA GLY A 4 21.62 -2.61 11.65
C GLY A 4 21.07 -3.95 12.15
N ARG A 5 19.82 -4.29 11.83
CA ARG A 5 19.19 -5.57 12.22
C ARG A 5 18.98 -6.47 11.02
N THR A 6 18.99 -7.78 11.26
CA THR A 6 18.56 -8.79 10.29
C THR A 6 17.41 -9.56 10.93
N LEU A 7 16.32 -9.71 10.19
CA LEU A 7 15.09 -10.34 10.67
C LEU A 7 15.07 -11.78 10.14
N ASN A 8 15.60 -12.72 10.93
CA ASN A 8 15.59 -14.17 10.64
C ASN A 8 14.36 -14.85 11.26
N ASN A 9 13.93 -15.96 10.67
CA ASN A 9 12.85 -16.82 11.16
C ASN A 9 11.59 -16.05 11.59
N SER A 10 11.22 -15.04 10.80
CA SER A 10 10.15 -14.09 11.15
C SER A 10 9.12 -13.97 10.05
N PHE A 11 7.86 -13.73 10.42
CA PHE A 11 6.83 -13.26 9.50
C PHE A 11 6.66 -11.75 9.67
N ILE A 12 6.92 -10.97 8.63
CA ILE A 12 7.02 -9.51 8.70
C ILE A 12 5.96 -8.92 7.78
N ILE A 13 5.22 -7.94 8.28
CA ILE A 13 4.27 -7.16 7.50
C ILE A 13 4.74 -5.70 7.53
N LEU A 14 4.97 -5.12 6.35
CA LEU A 14 5.12 -3.68 6.21
C LEU A 14 3.83 -3.13 5.63
N ASP A 15 3.06 -2.46 6.48
CA ASP A 15 1.79 -1.86 6.11
C ASP A 15 1.94 -0.38 5.73
N GLU A 16 1.01 0.12 4.93
CA GLU A 16 1.00 1.49 4.41
C GLU A 16 2.31 1.88 3.72
N ALA A 17 2.91 0.95 2.97
CA ALA A 17 4.22 1.12 2.36
C ALA A 17 4.27 2.25 1.33
N GLN A 18 3.11 2.73 0.84
CA GLN A 18 3.05 3.93 0.01
C GLN A 18 3.60 5.17 0.73
N ASN A 19 3.59 5.17 2.06
CA ASN A 19 4.09 6.24 2.91
C ASN A 19 5.57 6.07 3.29
N ALA A 20 6.28 5.13 2.67
CA ALA A 20 7.72 4.98 2.80
C ALA A 20 8.44 5.54 1.57
N THR A 21 9.59 6.20 1.76
CA THR A 21 10.45 6.64 0.65
C THR A 21 11.18 5.44 -0.01
N PRO A 22 11.71 5.58 -1.24
CA PRO A 22 12.51 4.54 -1.87
C PRO A 22 13.69 4.07 -0.99
N GLU A 23 14.34 4.98 -0.29
CA GLU A 23 15.45 4.67 0.63
C GLU A 23 14.97 3.85 1.83
N GLN A 24 13.77 4.13 2.34
CA GLN A 24 13.16 3.38 3.45
C GLN A 24 12.73 1.99 3.02
N ILE A 25 12.12 1.83 1.84
CA ILE A 25 11.81 0.52 1.26
C ILE A 25 13.09 -0.30 1.07
N LYS A 26 14.13 0.30 0.46
CA LYS A 26 15.44 -0.37 0.30
C LYS A 26 16.06 -0.75 1.64
N MET A 27 16.00 0.15 2.62
CA MET A 27 16.47 -0.13 3.98
C MET A 27 15.76 -1.36 4.54
N PHE A 28 14.43 -1.41 4.45
CA PHE A 28 13.60 -2.51 4.93
C PHE A 28 13.91 -3.84 4.23
N LEU A 29 13.88 -3.88 2.91
CA LEU A 29 14.08 -5.10 2.13
C LEU A 29 15.46 -5.74 2.41
N THR A 30 16.49 -4.92 2.65
CA THR A 30 17.83 -5.45 3.00
C THR A 30 17.92 -6.02 4.42
N ARG A 31 16.88 -5.92 5.25
CA ARG A 31 16.86 -6.53 6.60
C ARG A 31 16.29 -7.95 6.58
N ILE A 32 15.74 -8.41 5.47
CA ILE A 32 15.12 -9.74 5.35
C ILE A 32 16.22 -10.80 5.51
N GLY A 33 16.06 -11.64 6.53
CA GLY A 33 16.96 -12.73 6.85
C GLY A 33 16.45 -14.10 6.41
N PHE A 34 17.22 -15.14 6.72
CA PHE A 34 16.86 -16.52 6.39
C PHE A 34 15.62 -16.98 7.15
N GLY A 35 14.85 -17.88 6.52
CA GLY A 35 13.65 -18.47 7.11
C GLY A 35 12.50 -17.48 7.31
N SER A 36 12.61 -16.27 6.76
CA SER A 36 11.59 -15.23 6.92
C SER A 36 10.65 -15.16 5.73
N LYS A 37 9.43 -14.69 6.00
CA LYS A 37 8.45 -14.31 4.97
C LYS A 37 8.05 -12.87 5.19
N VAL A 38 7.88 -12.13 4.09
CA VAL A 38 7.53 -10.72 4.13
C VAL A 38 6.33 -10.47 3.25
N VAL A 39 5.39 -9.68 3.79
CA VAL A 39 4.29 -9.09 3.03
C VAL A 39 4.42 -7.59 3.12
N VAL A 40 4.36 -6.91 1.97
CA VAL A 40 4.35 -5.45 1.90
C VAL A 40 3.01 -5.06 1.31
N THR A 41 2.25 -4.23 2.01
CA THR A 41 0.94 -3.72 1.59
C THR A 41 1.00 -2.21 1.38
N GLY A 42 0.15 -1.71 0.49
CA GLY A 42 -0.02 -0.27 0.30
C GLY A 42 -1.02 0.06 -0.79
N ASP A 43 -1.51 1.29 -0.76
CA ASP A 43 -2.47 1.84 -1.73
C ASP A 43 -1.88 3.10 -2.37
N MET A 44 -1.58 3.02 -3.67
CA MET A 44 -1.00 4.13 -4.42
C MET A 44 -1.93 5.35 -4.55
N THR A 45 -3.22 5.22 -4.23
CA THR A 45 -4.18 6.33 -4.22
C THR A 45 -4.17 7.15 -2.92
N GLN A 46 -3.49 6.65 -1.88
CA GLN A 46 -3.48 7.21 -0.51
C GLN A 46 -2.05 7.53 -0.05
N VAL A 47 -1.29 8.26 -0.88
CA VAL A 47 0.08 8.67 -0.58
C VAL A 47 0.05 9.93 0.30
N ASP A 48 0.55 9.82 1.52
CA ASP A 48 0.52 10.87 2.56
C ASP A 48 1.91 11.47 2.85
N ILE A 49 2.87 11.33 1.93
CA ILE A 49 4.23 11.85 2.11
C ILE A 49 4.50 13.12 1.28
N PRO A 50 5.36 14.03 1.77
CA PRO A 50 5.77 15.21 1.01
C PRO A 50 6.32 14.83 -0.37
N ASP A 51 5.99 15.63 -1.38
CA ASP A 51 6.39 15.48 -2.78
C ASP A 51 5.88 14.20 -3.49
N ASN A 52 4.98 13.41 -2.87
CA ASN A 52 4.44 12.17 -3.43
C ASN A 52 5.51 11.17 -3.90
N ARG A 53 6.72 11.21 -3.33
CA ARG A 53 7.85 10.34 -3.72
C ARG A 53 7.79 8.98 -3.02
N SER A 54 6.70 8.26 -3.25
CA SER A 54 6.49 6.93 -2.67
C SER A 54 7.53 5.93 -3.19
N GLY A 55 8.06 5.11 -2.28
CA GLY A 55 8.95 3.99 -2.59
C GLY A 55 8.27 2.84 -3.33
N LEU A 56 6.93 2.83 -3.40
CA LEU A 56 6.19 1.89 -4.23
C LEU A 56 6.17 2.30 -5.72
N PHE A 57 6.40 3.59 -6.03
CA PHE A 57 6.38 4.06 -7.40
C PHE A 57 7.52 3.44 -8.22
N GLY A 58 7.16 2.69 -9.26
CA GLY A 58 8.13 1.99 -10.11
C GLY A 58 8.82 0.80 -9.46
N LEU A 59 8.46 0.42 -8.23
CA LEU A 59 9.05 -0.70 -7.49
C LEU A 59 8.90 -2.02 -8.26
N GLU A 60 7.72 -2.27 -8.82
CA GLU A 60 7.44 -3.46 -9.62
C GLU A 60 8.36 -3.57 -10.83
N LYS A 61 8.65 -2.46 -11.52
CA LYS A 61 9.60 -2.46 -12.65
C LYS A 61 11.02 -2.85 -12.23
N VAL A 62 11.41 -2.50 -11.01
CA VAL A 62 12.76 -2.76 -10.48
C VAL A 62 12.90 -4.19 -9.95
N LEU A 63 11.84 -4.74 -9.35
CA LEU A 63 11.91 -6.03 -8.65
C LEU A 63 11.27 -7.20 -9.42
N THR A 64 10.65 -6.95 -10.59
CA THR A 64 10.13 -8.01 -11.45
C THR A 64 11.25 -8.97 -11.88
N GLY A 65 10.96 -10.26 -11.84
CA GLY A 65 11.90 -11.33 -12.24
C GLY A 65 12.77 -11.88 -11.11
N ILE A 66 12.64 -11.35 -9.89
CA ILE A 66 13.30 -11.92 -8.70
C ILE A 66 12.55 -13.17 -8.24
N GLU A 67 13.25 -14.30 -8.18
CA GLU A 67 12.71 -15.56 -7.68
C GLU A 67 12.25 -15.41 -6.22
N GLY A 68 11.06 -15.94 -5.91
CA GLY A 68 10.47 -15.86 -4.56
C GLY A 68 9.82 -14.52 -4.21
N LEU A 69 9.76 -13.56 -5.15
CA LEU A 69 9.02 -12.31 -5.03
C LEU A 69 7.81 -12.33 -5.96
N SER A 70 6.67 -11.80 -5.51
CA SER A 70 5.46 -11.70 -6.32
C SER A 70 4.71 -10.42 -5.99
N PHE A 71 4.05 -9.85 -6.99
CA PHE A 71 3.15 -8.72 -6.86
C PHE A 71 1.72 -9.20 -6.91
N VAL A 72 0.90 -8.76 -5.96
CA VAL A 72 -0.52 -9.07 -5.89
C VAL A 72 -1.29 -7.75 -5.95
N HIS A 73 -2.10 -7.60 -7.00
CA HIS A 73 -2.90 -6.41 -7.23
C HIS A 73 -4.35 -6.72 -6.88
N LEU A 74 -4.87 -6.03 -5.87
CA LEU A 74 -6.27 -6.10 -5.45
C LEU A 74 -7.03 -4.93 -6.07
N GLY A 75 -8.22 -5.22 -6.61
CA GLY A 75 -9.09 -4.24 -7.22
C GLY A 75 -10.34 -3.97 -6.38
N VAL A 76 -11.25 -3.17 -6.94
CA VAL A 76 -12.54 -2.85 -6.31
C VAL A 76 -13.37 -4.10 -6.03
N ALA A 77 -13.27 -5.13 -6.89
CA ALA A 77 -13.99 -6.39 -6.72
C ALA A 77 -13.55 -7.19 -5.48
N ASP A 78 -12.33 -6.97 -5.00
CA ASP A 78 -11.77 -7.64 -3.82
C ASP A 78 -12.14 -6.92 -2.51
N ILE A 79 -12.79 -5.76 -2.60
CA ILE A 79 -13.21 -4.96 -1.44
C ILE A 79 -14.50 -5.54 -0.87
N VAL A 80 -14.36 -6.35 0.17
CA VAL A 80 -15.50 -6.85 0.95
C VAL A 80 -15.70 -5.95 2.16
N ARG A 81 -16.79 -5.17 2.14
CA ARG A 81 -17.18 -4.29 3.25
C ARG A 81 -18.46 -4.78 3.91
N HIS A 82 -18.56 -4.54 5.20
CA HIS A 82 -19.82 -4.75 5.92
C HIS A 82 -20.93 -3.87 5.31
N LYS A 83 -22.16 -4.38 5.24
CA LYS A 83 -23.30 -3.68 4.61
C LYS A 83 -23.47 -2.24 5.11
N ILE A 84 -23.33 -2.03 6.43
CA ILE A 84 -23.42 -0.68 7.03
C ILE A 84 -22.39 0.29 6.43
N VAL A 85 -21.15 -0.15 6.21
CA VAL A 85 -20.11 0.72 5.62
C VAL A 85 -20.48 1.11 4.20
N SER A 86 -20.96 0.15 3.40
CA SER A 86 -21.43 0.43 2.04
C SER A 86 -22.61 1.41 2.03
N ASP A 87 -23.59 1.20 2.92
CA ASP A 87 -24.74 2.09 3.06
C ASP A 87 -24.31 3.51 3.49
N ILE A 88 -23.32 3.63 4.38
CA ILE A 88 -22.73 4.92 4.78
C ILE A 88 -22.06 5.61 3.58
N VAL A 89 -21.18 4.91 2.86
CA VAL A 89 -20.47 5.48 1.70
C VAL A 89 -21.47 5.97 0.65
N ALA A 90 -22.48 5.17 0.33
CA ALA A 90 -23.54 5.55 -0.62
C ALA A 90 -24.30 6.81 -0.19
N ALA A 91 -24.58 6.97 1.12
CA ALA A 91 -25.23 8.17 1.64
C ALA A 91 -24.37 9.44 1.48
N TYR A 92 -23.05 9.33 1.62
CA TYR A 92 -22.13 10.46 1.39
C TYR A 92 -22.02 10.80 -0.11
N GLU A 93 -21.97 9.81 -0.99
CA GLU A 93 -21.91 10.02 -2.44
C GLU A 93 -23.15 10.76 -2.97
N GLN A 94 -24.35 10.39 -2.52
CA GLN A 94 -25.60 11.05 -2.91
C GLN A 94 -25.63 12.55 -2.54
N ARG A 95 -25.03 12.90 -1.40
CA ARG A 95 -24.94 14.30 -0.94
C ARG A 95 -23.91 15.10 -1.74
N GLY A 96 -22.78 14.49 -2.12
CA GLY A 96 -21.73 15.10 -2.95
C GLY A 96 -22.18 15.39 -4.38
N SER A 97 -22.98 14.50 -4.99
CA SER A 97 -23.48 14.69 -6.37
C SER A 97 -24.56 15.78 -6.50
N SER A 98 -25.23 16.16 -5.40
CA SER A 98 -26.29 17.17 -5.40
C SER A 98 -25.78 18.62 -5.44
N ALA A 99 -24.48 18.86 -5.28
CA ALA A 99 -23.88 20.20 -5.21
C ALA A 99 -23.40 20.77 -6.57
N VAL A 100 -23.46 20.00 -7.67
CA VAL A 100 -22.87 20.38 -8.97
C VAL A 100 -23.88 20.97 -9.98
N ASN A 101 -25.19 21.00 -9.67
CA ASN A 101 -26.24 21.44 -10.60
C ASN A 101 -26.84 22.83 -10.33
N HIS A 102 -26.08 23.79 -9.78
CA HIS A 102 -26.57 25.16 -9.63
C HIS A 102 -25.54 26.24 -10.00
N ARG A 103 -25.15 26.26 -11.28
CA ARG A 103 -24.68 27.47 -11.98
C ARG A 103 -25.18 27.42 -13.42
N ALA A 104 -26.39 27.96 -13.62
CA ALA A 104 -26.86 28.48 -14.90
C ALA A 104 -26.87 30.00 -14.78
#